data_AF-A0A7X5N293-F1
#
_entry.id   AF-A0A7X5N293-F1
#
_cell.length_a   1.000
_cell.length_b   1.000
_cell.length_c   1.000
_cell.angle_alpha   90.00
_cell.angle_beta   90.00
_cell.angle_gamma   90.00
#
_symmetry.space_group_name_H-M   'P 1'
#
loop_
_entity.id
_entity.type
_entity.pdbx_description
1 polymer ?
#
loop_
_entity_poly.entity_id
_entity_poly.type
_entity_poly.pdbx_seq_one_letter_code
_entity_poly.pdbx_strand_id
1 'polypeptide(L)'
;WKAYLRFHSVDEAAPYLAKPFEQANFDFYAKTLRGQQDMLPRWKRTLNAVNEAMGEALGQLYVQSAFPAESKQQMQQLVQNLSAALKARLEKLDWMSAETRQRALEKWASFTPKIGYPDQWRDWSGLETRGDGFLAN
;
A
#
# COMPACT_ATOMS: atom_id res chain seq x y z
N TRP A 1 -4.41 -6.02 31.45
CA TRP A 1 -4.22 -6.67 30.14
C TRP A 1 -5.51 -7.23 29.53
N LYS A 2 -6.37 -7.99 30.23
CA LYS A 2 -7.61 -8.55 29.64
C LYS A 2 -8.56 -7.50 29.05
N ALA A 3 -8.79 -6.41 29.78
CA ALA A 3 -9.64 -5.31 29.32
C ALA A 3 -9.08 -4.65 28.04
N TYR A 4 -7.76 -4.46 28.00
CA TYR A 4 -7.05 -3.94 26.83
C TYR A 4 -7.24 -4.84 25.60
N LEU A 5 -6.99 -6.14 25.72
CA LEU A 5 -7.18 -7.06 24.59
C LEU A 5 -8.64 -7.12 24.13
N ARG A 6 -9.60 -7.16 25.05
CA ARG A 6 -11.03 -7.14 24.68
C ARG A 6 -11.40 -5.88 23.92
N PHE A 7 -10.92 -4.72 24.37
CA PHE A 7 -11.13 -3.46 23.68
C PHE A 7 -10.55 -3.52 22.26
N HIS A 8 -9.27 -3.84 22.11
CA HIS A 8 -8.62 -3.84 20.80
C HIS A 8 -9.18 -4.87 19.83
N SER A 9 -9.55 -6.07 20.31
CA SER A 9 -10.19 -7.07 19.45
C SER A 9 -11.55 -6.61 18.93
N VAL A 10 -12.35 -5.94 19.75
CA VAL A 10 -13.65 -5.40 19.33
C VAL A 10 -13.46 -4.18 18.43
N ASP A 11 -12.51 -3.31 18.76
CA ASP A 11 -12.23 -2.08 18.03
C ASP A 11 -11.69 -2.34 16.62
N GLU A 12 -10.81 -3.33 16.46
CA GLU A 12 -10.31 -3.77 15.15
C GLU A 12 -11.42 -4.41 14.29
N ALA A 13 -12.33 -5.15 14.91
CA ALA A 13 -13.47 -5.75 14.21
C ALA A 13 -14.61 -4.74 13.92
N ALA A 14 -14.67 -3.63 14.66
CA ALA A 14 -15.81 -2.69 14.66
C ALA A 14 -16.26 -2.21 13.27
N PRO A 15 -15.37 -1.91 12.29
CA PRO A 15 -15.77 -1.53 10.93
C PRO A 15 -16.60 -2.59 10.18
N TYR A 16 -16.57 -3.84 10.66
CA TYR A 16 -17.18 -5.01 10.03
C TYR A 16 -18.35 -5.59 10.83
N LEU A 17 -18.68 -4.97 11.97
CA LEU A 17 -19.78 -5.39 12.86
C LEU A 17 -21.07 -4.60 12.57
N ALA A 18 -22.06 -4.74 13.44
CA ALA A 18 -23.31 -4.00 13.35
C ALA A 18 -23.08 -2.47 13.45
N LYS A 19 -24.03 -1.70 12.88
CA LYS A 19 -23.98 -0.23 12.78
C LYS A 19 -23.52 0.51 14.05
N PRO A 20 -23.92 0.13 15.29
CA PRO A 20 -23.43 0.84 16.48
C PRO A 20 -21.91 0.77 16.67
N PHE A 21 -21.29 -0.38 16.36
CA PHE A 21 -19.84 -0.54 16.45
C PHE A 21 -19.13 0.25 15.34
N GLU A 22 -19.61 0.11 14.10
CA GLU A 22 -19.08 0.82 12.94
C GLU A 22 -19.13 2.35 13.15
N GLN A 23 -20.25 2.85 13.68
CA GLN A 23 -20.44 4.28 13.95
C GLN A 23 -19.53 4.76 15.08
N ALA A 24 -19.42 4.02 16.19
CA ALA A 24 -18.54 4.39 17.30
C ALA A 24 -17.06 4.46 16.87
N ASN A 25 -16.61 3.49 16.05
CA ASN A 25 -15.27 3.50 15.49
C ASN A 25 -15.04 4.69 14.55
N PHE A 26 -16.00 4.98 13.66
CA PHE A 26 -15.94 6.15 12.78
C PHE A 26 -15.92 7.48 13.55
N ASP A 27 -16.80 7.64 14.53
CA ASP A 27 -16.93 8.86 15.32
C ASP A 27 -15.62 9.19 16.07
N PHE A 28 -14.93 8.16 16.58
CA PHE A 28 -13.65 8.35 17.23
C PHE A 28 -12.52 8.57 16.21
N TYR A 29 -12.19 7.58 15.37
CA TYR A 29 -10.98 7.63 14.54
C TYR A 29 -11.09 8.53 13.32
N ALA A 30 -12.23 8.57 12.65
CA ALA A 30 -12.39 9.35 11.43
C ALA A 30 -12.84 10.77 11.75
N LYS A 31 -13.89 10.92 12.55
CA LYS A 31 -14.48 12.24 12.83
C LYS A 31 -13.68 13.02 13.87
N THR A 32 -13.46 12.46 15.06
CA THR A 32 -12.79 13.19 16.14
C THR A 32 -11.29 13.37 15.88
N LEU A 33 -10.58 12.30 15.51
CA LEU A 33 -9.12 12.39 15.31
C LEU A 33 -8.69 12.96 13.96
N ARG A 34 -9.49 12.74 12.89
CA ARG A 34 -9.11 13.11 11.50
C ARG A 34 -10.02 14.16 10.86
N GLY A 35 -11.07 14.62 11.56
CA GLY A 35 -11.97 15.67 11.07
C GLY A 35 -12.90 15.26 9.93
N GLN A 36 -13.03 13.97 9.64
CA GLN A 36 -13.89 13.47 8.57
C GLN A 36 -15.37 13.67 8.93
N GLN A 37 -16.12 14.35 8.05
CA GLN A 37 -17.52 14.68 8.30
C GLN A 37 -18.43 13.47 8.11
N ASP A 38 -18.24 12.73 7.01
CA ASP A 38 -19.10 11.62 6.61
C ASP A 38 -18.33 10.34 6.39
N MET A 39 -18.94 9.22 6.78
CA MET A 39 -18.42 7.89 6.48
C MET A 39 -18.51 7.63 4.97
N LEU A 40 -17.47 7.00 4.42
CA LEU A 40 -17.49 6.62 3.01
C LEU A 40 -18.68 5.71 2.69
N PRO A 41 -19.27 5.81 1.48
CA PRO A 41 -20.28 4.87 1.02
C PRO A 41 -19.80 3.43 1.16
N ARG A 42 -20.72 2.51 1.50
CA ARG A 42 -20.40 1.12 1.82
C ARG A 42 -19.53 0.44 0.76
N TRP A 43 -19.84 0.63 -0.52
CA TRP A 43 -19.08 0.01 -1.61
C TRP A 43 -17.60 0.41 -1.63
N LYS A 44 -17.26 1.66 -1.26
CA LYS A 44 -15.86 2.12 -1.16
C LYS A 44 -15.16 1.45 0.02
N ARG A 45 -15.85 1.29 1.14
CA ARG A 45 -15.29 0.63 2.33
C ARG A 45 -15.06 -0.86 2.09
N THR A 46 -16.00 -1.53 1.43
CA THR A 46 -15.82 -2.92 1.00
C THR A 46 -14.66 -3.04 0.01
N LEU A 47 -14.54 -2.13 -0.96
CA LEU A 47 -13.41 -2.11 -1.89
C LEU A 47 -12.07 -1.90 -1.17
N ASN A 48 -12.02 -1.00 -0.18
CA ASN A 48 -10.82 -0.80 0.63
C ASN A 48 -10.42 -2.07 1.39
N ALA A 49 -11.39 -2.76 2.00
CA ALA A 49 -11.10 -3.99 2.73
C ALA A 49 -10.61 -5.12 1.80
N VAL A 50 -11.19 -5.24 0.59
CA VAL A 50 -10.67 -6.15 -0.45
C VAL A 50 -9.25 -5.74 -0.87
N ASN A 51 -8.97 -4.44 -1.01
CA ASN A 51 -7.64 -3.95 -1.34
C ASN A 51 -6.63 -4.20 -0.22
N GLU A 52 -7.03 -4.16 1.04
CA GLU A 52 -6.17 -4.49 2.19
C GLU A 52 -5.86 -5.99 2.24
N ALA A 53 -6.86 -6.85 2.02
CA ALA A 53 -6.69 -8.30 2.08
C ALA A 53 -6.00 -8.89 0.84
N MET A 54 -6.38 -8.42 -0.35
CA MET A 54 -5.96 -8.97 -1.65
C MET A 54 -5.67 -7.89 -2.69
N GLY A 55 -5.00 -6.80 -2.28
CA GLY A 55 -4.72 -5.64 -3.13
C GLY A 55 -3.95 -5.95 -4.41
N GLU A 56 -3.11 -6.98 -4.42
CA GLU A 56 -2.42 -7.38 -5.64
C GLU A 56 -3.35 -8.05 -6.67
N ALA A 57 -4.36 -8.81 -6.23
CA ALA A 57 -5.40 -9.31 -7.12
C ALA A 57 -6.25 -8.18 -7.71
N LEU A 58 -6.64 -7.21 -6.88
CA LEU A 58 -7.34 -6.01 -7.34
C LEU A 58 -6.47 -5.19 -8.30
N GLY A 59 -5.17 -5.08 -8.00
CA GLY A 59 -4.18 -4.44 -8.84
C GLY A 59 -4.04 -5.09 -10.22
N GLN A 60 -4.10 -6.42 -10.30
CA GLN A 60 -4.08 -7.15 -11.57
C GLN A 60 -5.27 -6.77 -12.46
N LEU A 61 -6.48 -6.69 -11.89
CA LEU A 61 -7.68 -6.24 -12.61
C LEU A 61 -7.57 -4.77 -13.04
N TYR A 62 -7.04 -3.91 -12.17
CA TYR A 62 -6.81 -2.51 -12.49
C TYR A 62 -5.82 -2.36 -13.64
N VAL A 63 -4.71 -3.11 -13.65
CA VAL A 63 -3.71 -3.03 -14.70
C VAL A 63 -4.29 -3.41 -16.06
N GLN A 64 -5.08 -4.48 -16.11
CA GLN A 64 -5.77 -4.90 -17.34
C GLN A 64 -6.74 -3.84 -17.86
N SER A 65 -7.39 -3.09 -16.96
CA SER A 65 -8.46 -2.16 -17.32
C SER A 65 -7.97 -0.74 -17.60
N ALA A 66 -6.90 -0.31 -16.93
CA ALA A 66 -6.57 1.11 -16.79
C ALA A 66 -5.07 1.44 -16.83
N PHE A 67 -4.18 0.46 -17.01
CA PHE A 67 -2.73 0.70 -17.05
C PHE A 67 -2.11 0.31 -18.40
N PRO A 68 -1.87 1.29 -19.30
CA PRO A 68 -1.18 1.04 -20.56
C PRO A 68 0.26 0.56 -20.36
N ALA A 69 0.69 -0.45 -21.12
CA ALA A 69 2.05 -1.00 -21.03
C ALA A 69 3.14 0.04 -21.37
N GLU A 70 2.84 0.99 -22.26
CA GLU A 70 3.73 2.09 -22.63
C GLU A 70 4.11 2.95 -21.42
N SER A 71 3.17 3.18 -20.48
CA SER A 71 3.42 3.94 -19.26
C SER A 71 4.53 3.32 -18.40
N LYS A 72 4.63 1.98 -18.35
CA LYS A 72 5.72 1.28 -17.63
C LYS A 72 7.05 1.55 -18.32
N GLN A 73 7.11 1.47 -19.64
CA GLN A 73 8.33 1.70 -20.42
C GLN A 73 8.85 3.13 -20.28
N GLN A 74 7.97 4.13 -20.43
CA GLN A 74 8.34 5.53 -20.27
C GLN A 74 8.88 5.83 -18.87
N MET A 75 8.22 5.28 -17.83
CA MET A 75 8.68 5.46 -16.45
C MET A 75 9.98 4.71 -16.17
N GLN A 76 10.20 3.53 -16.76
CA GLN A 76 11.49 2.82 -16.68
C GLN A 76 12.63 3.67 -17.24
N GLN A 77 12.43 4.28 -18.41
CA GLN A 77 13.43 5.18 -19.01
C GLN A 77 13.70 6.40 -18.11
N LEU A 78 12.66 7.02 -17.57
CA LEU A 78 12.80 8.16 -16.67
C LEU A 78 13.60 7.80 -15.41
N VAL A 79 13.26 6.68 -14.76
CA VAL A 79 13.95 6.22 -13.54
C VAL A 79 15.42 5.89 -13.83
N GLN A 80 15.73 5.30 -14.98
CA GLN A 80 17.11 5.06 -15.41
C GLN A 80 17.88 6.38 -15.58
N ASN A 81 17.27 7.38 -16.22
CA ASN A 81 17.89 8.70 -16.40
C ASN A 81 18.16 9.39 -15.06
N LEU A 82 17.19 9.35 -14.14
CA LEU A 82 17.34 9.93 -12.79
C LEU A 82 18.42 9.19 -11.99
N SER A 83 18.47 7.86 -12.08
CA SER A 83 19.49 7.04 -11.44
C SER A 83 20.89 7.39 -11.94
N ALA A 84 21.07 7.53 -13.26
CA ALA A 84 22.34 7.94 -13.86
C ALA A 84 22.76 9.35 -13.42
N ALA A 85 21.82 10.30 -13.39
CA ALA A 85 22.09 11.67 -12.92
C ALA A 85 22.49 11.70 -11.44
N LEU A 86 21.84 10.89 -10.59
CA LEU A 86 22.21 10.76 -9.18
C LEU A 86 23.62 10.19 -9.01
N LYS A 87 23.98 9.14 -9.76
CA LYS A 87 25.35 8.60 -9.75
C LYS A 87 26.38 9.67 -10.09
N ALA A 88 26.17 10.37 -11.21
CA ALA A 88 27.09 11.42 -11.67
C ALA A 88 27.23 12.55 -10.63
N ARG A 89 26.17 12.85 -9.87
CA ARG A 89 26.22 13.78 -8.75
C ARG A 89 27.03 13.22 -7.59
N LEU A 90 26.74 11.99 -7.14
CA LEU A 90 27.43 11.34 -6.02
C LEU A 90 28.95 11.28 -6.25
N GLU A 91 29.38 11.06 -7.49
CA GLU A 91 30.79 11.03 -7.88
C GLU A 91 31.52 12.37 -7.72
N LYS A 92 30.79 13.49 -7.68
CA LYS A 92 31.34 14.86 -7.70
C LYS A 92 31.05 15.68 -6.44
N LEU A 93 30.49 15.08 -5.39
CA LEU A 93 30.18 15.80 -4.14
C LEU A 93 31.45 16.01 -3.31
N ASP A 94 31.95 17.24 -3.30
CA ASP A 94 33.19 17.64 -2.60
C ASP A 94 33.08 17.60 -1.08
N TRP A 95 31.87 17.71 -0.53
CA TRP A 95 31.63 17.65 0.91
C TRP A 95 31.66 16.21 1.46
N MET A 96 31.62 15.19 0.59
CA MET A 96 31.64 13.78 1.00
C MET A 96 33.08 13.22 1.01
N SER A 97 33.43 12.52 2.08
CA SER A 97 34.65 11.71 2.11
C SER A 97 34.61 10.60 1.05
N ALA A 98 35.78 10.10 0.67
CA ALA A 98 35.89 9.00 -0.30
C ALA A 98 35.17 7.73 0.20
N GLU A 99 35.30 7.41 1.48
CA GLU A 99 34.63 6.25 2.08
C GLU A 99 33.11 6.38 2.01
N THR A 100 32.54 7.52 2.43
CA THR A 100 31.09 7.73 2.36
C THR A 100 30.58 7.74 0.92
N ARG A 101 31.36 8.28 -0.02
CA ARG A 101 31.03 8.24 -1.46
C ARG A 101 30.96 6.81 -1.98
N GLN A 102 31.90 5.96 -1.61
CA GLN A 102 31.87 4.55 -1.99
C GLN A 102 30.61 3.86 -1.47
N ARG A 103 30.27 4.04 -0.19
CA ARG A 103 29.03 3.48 0.40
C ARG A 103 27.76 3.98 -0.29
N ALA A 104 27.73 5.26 -0.68
CA ALA A 104 26.60 5.82 -1.40
C ALA A 104 26.45 5.20 -2.80
N LEU A 105 27.57 4.94 -3.50
CA LEU A 105 27.57 4.26 -4.80
C LEU A 105 27.17 2.78 -4.68
N GLU A 106 27.58 2.09 -3.61
CA GLU A 106 27.13 0.73 -3.31
C GLU A 106 25.62 0.67 -3.11
N LYS A 107 25.05 1.60 -2.34
CA LYS A 107 23.60 1.72 -2.15
C LYS A 107 22.86 2.08 -3.43
N TRP A 108 23.45 2.96 -4.25
CA TRP A 108 22.90 3.30 -5.57
C TRP A 108 22.85 2.06 -6.47
N ALA A 109 23.91 1.25 -6.50
CA ALA A 109 24.00 0.06 -7.34
C ALA A 109 23.03 -1.05 -6.92
N SER A 110 22.64 -1.11 -5.64
CA SER A 110 21.67 -2.09 -5.13
C SER A 110 20.21 -1.66 -5.25
N PHE A 111 19.94 -0.50 -5.85
CA PHE A 111 18.58 0.02 -6.00
C PHE A 111 17.79 -0.74 -7.08
N THR A 112 16.71 -1.40 -6.66
CA THR A 112 15.78 -2.10 -7.58
C THR A 112 14.49 -1.31 -7.73
N PRO A 113 14.23 -0.68 -8.89
CA PRO A 113 13.00 0.07 -9.12
C PRO A 113 11.80 -0.87 -9.28
N LYS A 114 10.66 -0.52 -8.66
CA LYS A 114 9.36 -1.18 -8.87
C LYS A 114 8.41 -0.19 -9.54
N ILE A 115 7.96 -0.49 -10.75
CA ILE A 115 7.20 0.44 -11.60
C ILE A 115 5.91 -0.23 -12.07
N GLY A 116 4.77 0.36 -11.68
CA GLY A 116 3.43 -0.07 -12.08
C GLY A 116 2.99 -1.35 -11.37
N TYR A 117 3.41 -2.50 -11.88
CA TYR A 117 2.93 -3.82 -11.47
C TYR A 117 4.07 -4.86 -11.48
N PRO A 118 3.98 -5.93 -10.66
CA PRO A 118 5.01 -6.95 -10.58
C PRO A 118 5.08 -7.77 -11.87
N ASP A 119 6.24 -8.37 -12.15
CA ASP A 119 6.40 -9.22 -13.32
C ASP A 119 5.79 -10.62 -13.10
N GLN A 120 5.60 -11.01 -11.84
CA GLN A 120 4.90 -12.22 -11.43
C GLN A 120 3.85 -11.87 -10.37
N TRP A 121 2.63 -12.32 -10.60
CA TRP A 121 1.52 -12.12 -9.66
C TRP A 121 1.52 -13.20 -8.59
N ARG A 122 1.12 -12.82 -7.38
CA ARG A 122 0.82 -13.75 -6.29
C ARG A 122 -0.28 -14.74 -6.70
N ASP A 123 -0.09 -16.01 -6.32
CA ASP A 123 -1.14 -17.02 -6.42
C ASP A 123 -2.17 -16.88 -5.29
N TRP A 124 -3.44 -17.01 -5.65
CA TRP A 124 -4.59 -16.86 -4.77
C TRP A 124 -5.40 -18.17 -4.62
N SER A 125 -4.91 -19.29 -5.17
CA SER A 125 -5.61 -20.58 -5.13
C SER A 125 -5.98 -21.07 -3.72
N GLY A 126 -5.27 -20.63 -2.68
CA GLY A 126 -5.56 -20.96 -1.28
C GLY A 126 -6.44 -19.96 -0.52
N LEU A 127 -6.96 -18.91 -1.18
CA LEU A 127 -7.85 -17.93 -0.56
C LEU A 127 -9.32 -18.32 -0.79
N GLU A 128 -10.00 -18.72 0.28
CA GLU A 128 -11.43 -19.01 0.27
C GLU A 128 -12.22 -17.86 0.88
N THR A 129 -13.37 -17.53 0.29
CA THR A 129 -14.27 -16.49 0.82
C THR A 129 -15.70 -17.02 0.87
N ARG A 130 -16.49 -16.50 1.82
CA ARG A 130 -17.88 -16.87 2.04
C ARG A 130 -18.77 -15.64 2.06
N GLY A 131 -20.01 -15.79 1.61
CA GLY A 131 -21.00 -14.72 1.55
C GLY A 131 -21.79 -14.50 2.85
N ASP A 132 -21.62 -15.36 3.85
CA ASP A 132 -22.44 -15.42 5.07
C ASP A 132 -21.85 -14.63 6.26
N GLY A 133 -20.60 -14.16 6.18
CA GLY A 133 -20.03 -13.32 7.22
C GLY A 133 -18.74 -12.63 6.79
N PHE A 134 -18.73 -11.29 6.77
CA PHE A 134 -17.58 -10.49 6.35
C PHE A 134 -16.36 -10.69 7.27
N LEU A 135 -16.55 -10.66 8.59
CA LEU A 135 -15.47 -10.81 9.57
C LEU A 135 -14.82 -12.21 9.56
N ALA A 136 -15.52 -13.20 9.00
CA ALA A 136 -15.04 -14.58 8.96
C ALA A 136 -14.25 -14.91 7.68
N ASN A 137 -14.10 -13.93 6.79
CA ASN A 137 -13.22 -13.93 5.62
C ASN A 137 -11.93 -13.17 5.95
#